data_AF-A0AAN6I5K4-F1
#
_entry.id   AF-A0AAN6I5K4-F1
#
_cell.length_a   1.000
_cell.length_b   1.000
_cell.length_c   1.000
_cell.angle_alpha   90.00
_cell.angle_beta   90.00
_cell.angle_gamma   90.00
#
_symmetry.space_group_name_H-M   'P 1'
#
loop_
_entity.id
_entity.type
_entity.pdbx_description
1 polymer ?
#
loop_
_entity_poly.entity_id
_entity_poly.type
_entity_poly.pdbx_seq_one_letter_code
_entity_poly.pdbx_strand_id
1 'polypeptide(L)'
;MFMSFRPPSLILQNIVRARPKTAGLKKVAVRYQSTGSIDQQTLPDLLDKTRAIFPTNKTIRQKARQLLELTRETDGYTTPVRIGIVQSPGIEPGLLTDVLVCDPLDNDQAWFTRLRQRQSEKKANQWVCFGENGVKSPFLSRELRVIQSAALGDGSTRNELHREEFRDIELLEINDPQSLHTDSGVSETTAAVQSSSPKECHLYIYVKTRPGEPLEINNYPSLSVLNTQVQETGGSFQLQTQGNIAVDLEKARLANELLMESPNNVSRYLELVKKSNISALLFTLSRETSANRPTALLLQSLLSDIDQQLKFEEKPDLVKELDALKKEIEAWAQMSHFELQSKIAPYLQDVLIQRFSKITQIVPNIDEFDLVLSKYLFDDETYVQKSMFNFTPVKCHGSLLDSTAKLNYLEGKIDLLLPANAEPPQPLAHPVAVLKHRVLNKDLPDLQQKISRIVLHNLATINLPAFAVCTVGHVIDYISMDTAVAVVVLSFAISSNSISKAVFRRLDAFRNAYTESLRTSIDRSLEHLRSRLNRNLEQNGLNKAGKQDLRRQLSSALEKL
;
A
#
# COMPACT_ATOMS: atom_id res chain seq x y z
N MET A 1 -80.72 10.18 38.61
CA MET A 1 -81.35 9.97 37.28
C MET A 1 -80.61 10.84 36.28
N PHE A 2 -80.24 10.25 35.15
CA PHE A 2 -79.04 10.54 34.37
C PHE A 2 -78.96 11.96 33.77
N MET A 3 -77.79 12.58 33.95
CA MET A 3 -77.31 13.75 33.23
C MET A 3 -76.80 13.36 31.85
N SER A 4 -77.22 14.13 30.85
CA SER A 4 -76.78 14.06 29.46
C SER A 4 -75.42 14.75 29.28
N PHE A 5 -74.42 14.05 28.75
CA PHE A 5 -73.22 14.69 28.18
C PHE A 5 -73.11 14.37 26.69
N ARG A 6 -72.95 15.45 25.92
CA ARG A 6 -72.72 15.52 24.48
C ARG A 6 -71.36 14.91 24.11
N PRO A 7 -71.20 14.37 22.89
CA PRO A 7 -69.96 13.73 22.45
C PRO A 7 -68.87 14.77 22.10
N PRO A 8 -67.60 14.54 22.46
CA PRO A 8 -66.49 15.39 22.04
C PRO A 8 -65.96 14.94 20.67
N SER A 9 -66.66 15.31 19.61
CA SER A 9 -66.10 15.44 18.27
C SER A 9 -65.44 16.82 18.16
N LEU A 10 -64.17 17.01 18.58
CA LEU A 10 -63.36 18.22 18.27
C LEU A 10 -61.89 18.26 18.79
N ILE A 11 -61.26 17.16 19.22
CA ILE A 11 -59.88 17.22 19.79
C ILE A 11 -58.78 16.62 18.87
N LEU A 12 -59.11 15.89 17.80
CA LEU A 12 -58.10 15.28 16.92
C LEU A 12 -57.85 15.99 15.57
N GLN A 13 -58.50 17.14 15.31
CA GLN A 13 -58.27 17.91 14.07
C GLN A 13 -57.32 19.12 14.23
N ASN A 14 -56.82 19.41 15.44
CA ASN A 14 -55.99 20.59 15.70
C ASN A 14 -54.48 20.34 15.80
N ILE A 15 -53.98 19.13 15.51
CA ILE A 15 -52.52 18.88 15.41
C ILE A 15 -52.03 18.94 13.94
N VAL A 16 -52.94 19.01 12.97
CA VAL A 16 -52.62 19.22 11.54
C VAL A 16 -53.20 20.56 11.08
N ARG A 17 -52.60 21.67 11.52
CA ARG A 17 -52.59 23.00 10.87
C ARG A 17 -51.98 24.04 11.82
N ALA A 18 -50.67 24.02 11.97
CA ALA A 18 -49.91 25.19 12.38
C ALA A 18 -48.83 25.46 11.32
N ARG A 19 -49.23 26.09 10.22
CA ARG A 19 -48.30 26.86 9.39
C ARG A 19 -47.93 28.12 10.19
N PRO A 20 -46.65 28.40 10.50
CA PRO A 20 -46.28 29.75 10.85
C PRO A 20 -46.28 30.58 9.56
N LYS A 21 -47.21 31.55 9.50
CA LYS A 21 -47.17 32.63 8.52
C LYS A 21 -45.85 33.40 8.69
N THR A 22 -45.20 33.65 7.57
CA THR A 22 -44.12 34.62 7.39
C THR A 22 -44.52 35.99 7.96
N ALA A 23 -43.91 36.39 9.07
CA ALA A 23 -43.85 37.78 9.53
C ALA A 23 -42.49 37.99 10.21
N GLY A 24 -41.82 39.08 9.82
CA GLY A 24 -40.36 39.24 9.93
C GLY A 24 -39.78 39.10 11.33
N LEU A 25 -38.71 38.31 11.43
CA LEU A 25 -37.69 38.42 12.47
C LEU A 25 -36.34 38.58 11.76
N LYS A 26 -35.70 39.73 12.00
CA LYS A 26 -34.36 40.07 11.51
C LYS A 26 -33.38 38.95 11.85
N LYS A 27 -32.63 38.48 10.85
CA LYS A 27 -31.38 37.72 11.05
C LYS A 27 -30.42 38.59 11.87
N VAL A 28 -30.35 38.35 13.18
CA VAL A 28 -29.21 38.78 13.98
C VAL A 28 -28.17 37.68 13.82
N ALA A 29 -27.18 37.94 12.97
CA ALA A 29 -25.99 37.12 12.88
C ALA A 29 -25.20 37.28 14.18
N VAL A 30 -25.38 36.35 15.12
CA VAL A 30 -24.50 36.22 16.27
C VAL A 30 -23.24 35.51 15.79
N ARG A 31 -22.23 36.29 15.39
CA ARG A 31 -20.85 35.82 15.26
C ARG A 31 -20.35 35.44 16.65
N TYR A 32 -20.22 34.16 16.94
CA TYR A 32 -19.29 33.72 17.97
C TYR A 32 -17.88 33.90 17.43
N GLN A 33 -17.21 34.95 17.91
CA GLN A 33 -15.75 35.07 17.82
C GLN A 33 -15.15 33.96 18.68
N SER A 34 -14.51 32.98 18.03
CA SER A 34 -13.63 32.05 18.71
C SER A 34 -12.32 32.77 19.03
N THR A 35 -12.07 32.97 20.32
CA THR A 35 -10.76 33.32 20.86
C THR A 35 -9.96 32.04 21.08
N GLY A 36 -8.79 31.94 20.45
CA GLY A 36 -7.78 30.92 20.77
C GLY A 36 -7.09 30.34 19.54
N SER A 37 -5.97 30.95 19.12
CA SER A 37 -5.09 30.40 18.08
C SER A 37 -4.17 29.33 18.66
N ILE A 38 -4.41 28.05 18.37
CA ILE A 38 -3.39 26.98 18.27
C ILE A 38 -3.93 25.94 17.26
N ASP A 39 -3.21 25.77 16.13
CA ASP A 39 -3.30 24.73 15.09
C ASP A 39 -4.67 24.09 14.81
N GLN A 40 -5.55 24.80 14.12
CA GLN A 40 -6.78 24.23 13.55
C GLN A 40 -6.51 23.71 12.13
N GLN A 41 -5.86 22.55 12.00
CA GLN A 41 -6.15 21.74 10.80
C GLN A 41 -7.57 21.20 10.96
N THR A 42 -8.40 21.45 9.96
CA THR A 42 -9.78 20.98 9.99
C THR A 42 -9.78 19.45 9.85
N LEU A 43 -10.76 18.75 10.42
CA LEU A 43 -10.89 17.28 10.28
C LEU A 43 -10.76 16.82 8.80
N PRO A 44 -11.32 17.55 7.81
CA PRO A 44 -11.07 17.27 6.39
C PRO A 44 -9.58 17.25 5.99
N ASP A 45 -8.78 18.21 6.44
CA ASP A 45 -7.35 18.28 6.13
C ASP A 45 -6.60 17.06 6.68
N LEU A 46 -6.95 16.61 7.89
CA LEU A 46 -6.37 15.42 8.51
C LEU A 46 -6.73 14.15 7.73
N LEU A 47 -7.96 14.06 7.22
CA LEU A 47 -8.42 12.89 6.45
C LEU A 47 -7.76 12.83 5.08
N ASP A 48 -7.56 13.96 4.40
CA ASP A 48 -6.80 14.01 3.15
C ASP A 48 -5.30 13.67 3.37
N LYS A 49 -4.70 14.14 4.47
CA LYS A 49 -3.36 13.72 4.88
C LYS A 49 -3.28 12.22 5.16
N THR A 50 -4.31 11.65 5.78
CA THR A 50 -4.40 10.21 6.05
C THR A 50 -4.36 9.42 4.74
N ARG A 51 -5.09 9.88 3.72
CA ARG A 51 -5.10 9.24 2.39
C ARG A 51 -3.74 9.32 1.70
N ALA A 52 -2.99 10.40 1.89
CA ALA A 52 -1.65 10.57 1.34
C ALA A 52 -0.60 9.71 2.05
N ILE A 53 -0.66 9.61 3.38
CA ILE A 53 0.31 8.86 4.19
C ILE A 53 0.12 7.33 4.09
N PHE A 54 -1.12 6.87 3.81
CA PHE A 54 -1.45 5.46 3.65
C PHE A 54 -1.89 5.11 2.22
N PRO A 55 -1.01 5.25 1.20
CA PRO A 55 -1.41 5.10 -0.20
C PRO A 55 -1.82 3.68 -0.58
N THR A 56 -1.21 2.67 0.05
CA THR A 56 -1.38 1.24 -0.24
C THR A 56 -2.51 0.58 0.55
N ASN A 57 -2.93 1.15 1.69
CA ASN A 57 -4.00 0.58 2.51
C ASN A 57 -5.38 1.06 2.03
N LYS A 58 -6.07 0.22 1.24
CA LYS A 58 -7.40 0.52 0.69
C LYS A 58 -8.45 0.80 1.78
N THR A 59 -8.44 0.04 2.89
CA THR A 59 -9.43 0.16 3.97
C THR A 59 -9.33 1.51 4.68
N ILE A 60 -8.12 1.92 5.06
CA ILE A 60 -7.87 3.23 5.70
C ILE A 60 -8.29 4.36 4.76
N ARG A 61 -7.91 4.28 3.48
CA ARG A 61 -8.28 5.31 2.48
C ARG A 61 -9.79 5.41 2.28
N GLN A 62 -10.49 4.28 2.31
CA GLN A 62 -11.93 4.21 2.14
C GLN A 62 -12.67 4.83 3.34
N LYS A 63 -12.30 4.43 4.57
CA LYS A 63 -12.86 5.02 5.79
C LYS A 63 -12.58 6.53 5.88
N ALA A 64 -11.39 6.97 5.49
CA ALA A 64 -11.05 8.39 5.43
C ALA A 64 -11.92 9.16 4.41
N ARG A 65 -12.21 8.56 3.25
CA ARG A 65 -13.13 9.14 2.25
C ARG A 65 -14.57 9.24 2.78
N GLN A 66 -15.07 8.20 3.43
CA GLN A 66 -16.40 8.20 4.02
C GLN A 66 -16.55 9.27 5.12
N LEU A 67 -15.52 9.45 5.96
CA LEU A 67 -15.48 10.53 6.94
C LEU A 67 -15.49 11.92 6.28
N LEU A 68 -14.80 12.09 5.15
CA LEU A 68 -14.86 13.33 4.36
C LEU A 68 -16.27 13.59 3.82
N GLU A 69 -17.00 12.55 3.42
CA GLU A 69 -18.39 12.68 2.96
C GLU A 69 -19.33 13.09 4.11
N LEU A 70 -19.17 12.52 5.30
CA LEU A 70 -19.97 12.82 6.50
C LEU A 70 -19.71 14.22 7.10
N THR A 71 -18.57 14.82 6.80
CA THR A 71 -18.12 16.13 7.33
C THR A 71 -18.39 17.29 6.38
N ARG A 72 -18.78 17.02 5.13
CA ARG A 72 -19.22 18.05 4.19
C ARG A 72 -20.63 18.52 4.53
N GLU A 73 -20.76 19.74 5.02
CA GLU A 73 -22.04 20.44 5.01
C GLU A 73 -22.26 21.04 3.61
N THR A 74 -23.34 20.67 2.95
CA THR A 74 -23.74 21.22 1.66
C THR A 74 -25.04 22.01 1.83
N ASP A 75 -24.98 23.32 1.64
CA ASP A 75 -26.13 24.24 1.55
C ASP A 75 -27.26 24.00 2.59
N GLY A 76 -26.90 23.81 3.86
CA GLY A 76 -27.85 23.64 4.97
C GLY A 76 -28.41 22.22 5.14
N TYR A 77 -27.96 21.26 4.34
CA TYR A 77 -28.32 19.84 4.43
C TYR A 77 -27.12 19.00 4.91
N THR A 78 -27.38 18.16 5.91
CA THR A 78 -26.40 17.19 6.42
C THR A 78 -26.38 15.95 5.53
N THR A 79 -25.19 15.44 5.19
CA THR A 79 -25.04 14.20 4.42
C THR A 79 -25.73 13.05 5.15
N PRO A 80 -26.56 12.24 4.46
CA PRO A 80 -27.26 11.13 5.11
C PRO A 80 -26.29 10.05 5.57
N VAL A 81 -26.67 9.34 6.63
CA VAL A 81 -25.92 8.22 7.19
C VAL A 81 -26.28 6.95 6.42
N ARG A 82 -25.32 6.44 5.66
CA ARG A 82 -25.41 5.18 4.93
C ARG A 82 -25.21 3.96 5.83
N ILE A 83 -26.18 3.06 5.86
CA ILE A 83 -26.18 1.85 6.69
C ILE A 83 -26.34 0.60 5.80
N GLY A 84 -25.42 -0.34 5.95
CA GLY A 84 -25.51 -1.67 5.33
C GLY A 84 -26.22 -2.67 6.24
N ILE A 85 -27.24 -3.34 5.74
CA ILE A 85 -27.93 -4.42 6.46
C ILE A 85 -27.44 -5.76 5.90
N VAL A 86 -26.89 -6.59 6.79
CA VAL A 86 -26.38 -7.93 6.48
C VAL A 86 -27.18 -8.92 7.30
N GLN A 87 -27.95 -9.78 6.64
CA GLN A 87 -28.82 -10.77 7.29
C GLN A 87 -28.23 -12.17 7.17
N SER A 88 -28.41 -12.99 8.22
CA SER A 88 -28.03 -14.40 8.17
C SER A 88 -28.90 -15.16 7.14
N PRO A 89 -28.38 -16.21 6.48
CA PRO A 89 -29.10 -16.93 5.43
C PRO A 89 -30.37 -17.67 5.89
N GLY A 90 -30.60 -17.75 7.21
CA GLY A 90 -31.83 -18.30 7.79
C GLY A 90 -32.96 -17.27 7.98
N ILE A 91 -32.74 -16.01 7.61
CA ILE A 91 -33.71 -14.91 7.73
C ILE A 91 -34.18 -14.54 6.32
N GLU A 92 -35.48 -14.24 6.18
CA GLU A 92 -36.04 -13.76 4.92
C GLU A 92 -35.31 -12.45 4.48
N PRO A 93 -34.78 -12.38 3.25
CA PRO A 93 -34.18 -11.16 2.72
C PRO A 93 -35.16 -9.99 2.81
N GLY A 94 -34.68 -8.85 3.29
CA GLY A 94 -35.46 -7.63 3.41
C GLY A 94 -36.31 -7.55 4.66
N LEU A 95 -36.37 -8.58 5.51
CA LEU A 95 -37.24 -8.60 6.69
C LEU A 95 -37.02 -7.42 7.64
N LEU A 96 -35.76 -7.07 7.94
CA LEU A 96 -35.48 -5.90 8.78
C LEU A 96 -35.79 -4.58 8.04
N THR A 97 -35.45 -4.51 6.76
CA THR A 97 -35.72 -3.33 5.92
C THR A 97 -37.21 -3.04 5.88
N ASP A 98 -38.05 -4.05 5.66
CA ASP A 98 -39.51 -3.96 5.66
C ASP A 98 -40.06 -3.37 6.96
N VAL A 99 -39.53 -3.85 8.10
CA VAL A 99 -39.95 -3.39 9.42
C VAL A 99 -39.55 -1.94 9.68
N LEU A 100 -38.34 -1.54 9.27
CA LEU A 100 -37.82 -0.18 9.51
C LEU A 100 -38.42 0.86 8.56
N VAL A 101 -38.80 0.43 7.36
CA VAL A 101 -39.22 1.33 6.30
C VAL A 101 -40.72 1.59 6.34
N CYS A 102 -41.54 0.58 6.66
CA CYS A 102 -42.99 0.67 6.65
C CYS A 102 -43.51 1.86 7.47
N ASP A 103 -44.31 2.72 6.82
CA ASP A 103 -45.18 3.68 7.49
C ASP A 103 -46.63 3.15 7.45
N PRO A 104 -47.09 2.48 8.52
CA PRO A 104 -48.42 1.89 8.54
C PRO A 104 -49.55 2.94 8.59
N LEU A 105 -49.23 4.23 8.72
CA LEU A 105 -50.19 5.34 8.75
C LEU A 105 -50.20 6.14 7.43
N ASP A 106 -49.35 5.79 6.46
CA ASP A 106 -49.33 6.44 5.16
C ASP A 106 -50.51 6.01 4.30
N ASN A 107 -51.10 6.98 3.59
CA ASN A 107 -52.25 6.75 2.71
C ASN A 107 -51.83 6.18 1.34
N ASP A 108 -50.56 6.35 0.94
CA ASP A 108 -50.02 5.81 -0.32
C ASP A 108 -49.14 4.58 -0.06
N GLN A 109 -49.71 3.38 -0.20
CA GLN A 109 -49.00 2.11 0.00
C GLN A 109 -48.32 1.59 -1.28
N ALA A 110 -48.39 2.34 -2.40
CA ALA A 110 -47.81 1.91 -3.67
C ALA A 110 -46.28 1.84 -3.61
N TRP A 111 -45.64 2.73 -2.84
CA TRP A 111 -44.19 2.74 -2.69
C TRP A 111 -43.67 1.55 -1.86
N PHE A 112 -44.38 1.16 -0.80
CA PHE A 112 -44.04 0.01 0.04
C PHE A 112 -44.18 -1.30 -0.74
N THR A 113 -45.25 -1.41 -1.54
CA THR A 113 -45.48 -2.55 -2.44
C THR A 113 -44.38 -2.67 -3.50
N ARG A 114 -43.94 -1.55 -4.09
CA ARG A 114 -42.82 -1.52 -5.06
C ARG A 114 -41.48 -1.89 -4.40
N LEU A 115 -41.26 -1.51 -3.14
CA LEU A 115 -40.05 -1.85 -2.39
C LEU A 115 -39.97 -3.36 -2.13
N ARG A 116 -41.06 -3.98 -1.67
CA ARG A 116 -41.18 -5.45 -1.52
C ARG A 116 -40.98 -6.20 -2.84
N GLN A 117 -41.59 -5.71 -3.93
CA GLN A 117 -41.39 -6.32 -5.26
C GLN A 117 -39.91 -6.27 -5.70
N ARG A 118 -39.23 -5.14 -5.47
CA ARG A 118 -37.80 -4.98 -5.79
C ARG A 118 -36.89 -5.91 -5.00
N GLN A 119 -37.19 -6.15 -3.73
CA GLN A 119 -36.47 -7.12 -2.89
C GLN A 119 -36.69 -8.56 -3.36
N SER A 120 -37.92 -8.90 -3.77
CA SER A 120 -38.26 -10.23 -4.29
C SER A 120 -37.54 -10.56 -5.62
N GLU A 121 -37.24 -9.55 -6.43
CA GLU A 121 -36.53 -9.70 -7.72
C GLU A 121 -35.00 -9.90 -7.57
N LYS A 122 -34.46 -9.97 -6.35
CA LYS A 122 -33.02 -10.09 -6.06
C LYS A 122 -32.13 -9.05 -6.76
N LYS A 123 -32.68 -7.90 -7.18
CA LYS A 123 -31.92 -6.73 -7.66
C LYS A 123 -31.28 -5.96 -6.50
N ALA A 124 -30.69 -6.70 -5.56
CA ALA A 124 -30.09 -6.23 -4.34
C ALA A 124 -28.74 -5.56 -4.61
N ASN A 125 -28.34 -4.63 -3.74
CA ASN A 125 -27.28 -3.64 -3.92
C ASN A 125 -27.73 -2.35 -4.61
N GLN A 126 -28.88 -1.81 -4.24
CA GLN A 126 -29.26 -0.43 -4.59
C GLN A 126 -29.64 0.34 -3.32
N TRP A 127 -29.06 1.53 -3.15
CA TRP A 127 -29.40 2.45 -2.07
C TRP A 127 -30.89 2.80 -2.08
N VAL A 128 -31.49 2.83 -0.89
CA VAL A 128 -32.80 3.42 -0.66
C VAL A 128 -32.62 4.68 0.18
N CYS A 129 -32.94 5.83 -0.41
CA CYS A 129 -32.85 7.14 0.24
C CYS A 129 -34.15 7.52 0.94
N PHE A 130 -34.07 7.96 2.19
CA PHE A 130 -35.21 8.38 3.01
C PHE A 130 -35.06 9.86 3.41
N GLY A 131 -36.14 10.66 3.35
CA GLY A 131 -36.09 12.11 3.66
C GLY A 131 -36.92 12.99 2.71
N GLU A 132 -36.67 14.31 2.69
CA GLU A 132 -37.45 15.31 1.91
C GLU A 132 -37.56 14.97 0.41
N ASN A 133 -36.53 14.36 -0.18
CA ASN A 133 -36.45 14.00 -1.59
C ASN A 133 -36.61 12.49 -1.86
N GLY A 134 -36.93 11.69 -0.84
CA GLY A 134 -36.94 10.22 -0.88
C GLY A 134 -38.21 9.60 -0.30
N VAL A 135 -38.10 8.35 0.14
CA VAL A 135 -39.21 7.66 0.82
C VAL A 135 -39.40 8.26 2.22
N LYS A 136 -40.64 8.55 2.58
CA LYS A 136 -40.99 9.07 3.91
C LYS A 136 -41.12 7.90 4.88
N SER A 137 -40.15 7.76 5.77
CA SER A 137 -40.19 6.74 6.82
C SER A 137 -40.24 7.43 8.19
N PRO A 138 -41.16 7.02 9.08
CA PRO A 138 -41.25 7.56 10.45
C PRO A 138 -40.02 7.28 11.30
N PHE A 139 -39.13 6.38 10.85
CA PHE A 139 -37.95 5.96 11.58
C PHE A 139 -36.65 6.39 10.92
N LEU A 140 -36.62 6.56 9.59
CA LEU A 140 -35.39 6.82 8.84
C LEU A 140 -35.28 8.27 8.37
N SER A 141 -36.40 8.99 8.22
CA SER A 141 -36.40 10.42 7.85
C SER A 141 -36.19 11.31 9.08
N ARG A 142 -35.28 12.30 8.99
CA ARG A 142 -35.02 13.31 10.03
C ARG A 142 -36.29 13.99 10.53
N GLU A 143 -37.20 14.28 9.61
CA GLU A 143 -38.44 15.01 9.91
C GLU A 143 -39.49 14.16 10.65
N LEU A 144 -39.50 12.86 10.45
CA LEU A 144 -40.60 12.03 10.94
C LEU A 144 -40.21 11.23 12.19
N ARG A 145 -38.91 11.22 12.54
CA ARG A 145 -38.43 10.56 13.75
C ARG A 145 -39.02 11.15 15.02
N VAL A 146 -39.57 10.25 15.82
CA VAL A 146 -40.14 10.55 17.14
C VAL A 146 -39.01 10.91 18.11
N ILE A 147 -39.20 11.99 18.87
CA ILE A 147 -38.33 12.34 20.00
C ILE A 147 -38.52 11.25 21.07
N GLN A 148 -37.47 10.50 21.35
CA GLN A 148 -37.51 9.42 22.32
C GLN A 148 -36.72 9.84 23.57
N SER A 149 -37.40 9.80 24.73
CA SER A 149 -36.77 9.91 26.04
C SER A 149 -36.47 8.51 26.58
N ALA A 150 -35.24 8.24 27.01
CA ALA A 150 -34.92 6.98 27.67
C ALA A 150 -35.79 6.80 28.93
N ALA A 151 -36.36 5.60 29.13
CA ALA A 151 -37.03 5.28 30.39
C ALA A 151 -36.03 5.31 31.56
N LEU A 152 -36.48 5.75 32.74
CA LEU A 152 -35.67 5.82 33.97
C LEU A 152 -34.95 4.48 34.24
N GLY A 153 -33.61 4.50 34.23
CA GLY A 153 -32.79 3.36 34.67
C GLY A 153 -31.42 3.26 34.01
N ASP A 154 -31.22 3.85 32.83
CA ASP A 154 -29.93 3.83 32.15
C ASP A 154 -29.09 5.03 32.60
N GLY A 155 -27.96 4.79 33.26
CA GLY A 155 -27.09 5.79 33.90
C GLY A 155 -26.35 6.75 32.96
N SER A 156 -26.94 7.12 31.83
CA SER A 156 -26.44 8.10 30.86
C SER A 156 -27.10 9.46 31.10
N THR A 157 -26.32 10.53 31.19
CA THR A 157 -26.79 11.90 31.50
C THR A 157 -27.40 12.65 30.31
N ARG A 158 -27.43 12.05 29.11
CA ARG A 158 -28.17 12.57 27.94
C ARG A 158 -29.31 11.61 27.59
N ASN A 159 -30.49 11.84 28.16
CA ASN A 159 -31.65 10.95 28.05
C ASN A 159 -32.72 11.43 27.05
N GLU A 160 -32.47 12.49 26.29
CA GLU A 160 -33.39 13.01 25.27
C GLU A 160 -32.64 13.22 23.95
N LEU A 161 -33.14 12.62 22.87
CA LEU A 161 -32.64 12.83 21.52
C LEU A 161 -33.48 13.90 20.83
N HIS A 162 -32.87 15.03 20.47
CA HIS A 162 -33.59 16.14 19.83
C HIS A 162 -33.67 15.97 18.32
N ARG A 163 -34.78 16.42 17.73
CA ARG A 163 -35.04 16.32 16.27
C ARG A 163 -33.99 17.03 15.42
N GLU A 164 -33.38 18.08 15.96
CA GLU A 164 -32.33 18.85 15.29
C GLU A 164 -31.05 18.04 15.07
N GLU A 165 -30.81 17.03 15.91
CA GLU A 165 -29.62 16.16 15.90
C GLU A 165 -29.75 14.97 14.95
N PHE A 166 -30.95 14.65 14.46
CA PHE A 166 -31.14 13.54 13.54
C PHE A 166 -30.61 13.89 12.14
N ARG A 167 -29.88 12.94 11.54
CA ARG A 167 -29.50 12.95 10.13
C ARG A 167 -30.37 11.95 9.38
N ASP A 168 -30.69 12.21 8.12
CA ASP A 168 -31.37 11.22 7.27
C ASP A 168 -30.53 9.93 7.15
N ILE A 169 -31.19 8.79 6.98
CA ILE A 169 -30.52 7.47 6.83
C ILE A 169 -30.76 6.95 5.43
N GLU A 170 -29.73 6.37 4.81
CA GLU A 170 -29.81 5.59 3.57
C GLU A 170 -29.55 4.12 3.91
N LEU A 171 -30.39 3.20 3.41
CA LEU A 171 -30.22 1.76 3.64
C LEU A 171 -29.73 1.05 2.38
N LEU A 172 -28.80 0.11 2.57
CA LEU A 172 -28.34 -0.83 1.56
C LEU A 172 -28.47 -2.25 2.10
N GLU A 173 -29.23 -3.09 1.42
CA GLU A 173 -29.37 -4.51 1.76
C GLU A 173 -28.30 -5.34 1.04
N ILE A 174 -27.55 -6.13 1.81
CA ILE A 174 -26.42 -6.92 1.30
C ILE A 174 -26.79 -8.41 1.38
N ASN A 175 -27.14 -8.98 0.23
CA ASN A 175 -27.65 -10.35 0.13
C ASN A 175 -26.56 -11.42 0.00
N ASP A 176 -25.33 -11.03 -0.34
CA ASP A 176 -24.19 -11.94 -0.38
C ASP A 176 -23.04 -11.43 0.50
N PRO A 177 -22.87 -11.97 1.72
CA PRO A 177 -21.76 -11.62 2.59
C PRO A 177 -20.40 -12.04 2.02
N GLN A 178 -20.31 -12.97 1.05
CA GLN A 178 -19.04 -13.39 0.45
C GLN A 178 -18.47 -12.35 -0.52
N SER A 179 -19.34 -11.53 -1.14
CA SER A 179 -18.95 -10.39 -1.99
C SER A 179 -18.19 -9.28 -1.23
N LEU A 180 -18.26 -9.29 0.10
CA LEU A 180 -17.53 -8.37 0.97
C LEU A 180 -16.08 -8.81 1.25
N HIS A 181 -15.76 -10.09 1.01
CA HIS A 181 -14.45 -10.69 1.29
C HIS A 181 -13.60 -10.97 0.03
N THR A 182 -14.19 -10.95 -1.16
CA THR A 182 -13.49 -11.24 -2.43
C THR A 182 -12.96 -9.95 -3.07
N ASP A 183 -11.63 -9.80 -3.11
CA ASP A 183 -10.92 -8.72 -3.81
C ASP A 183 -10.56 -9.10 -5.27
N SER A 184 -11.23 -10.10 -5.85
CA SER A 184 -10.92 -10.64 -7.17
C SER A 184 -11.64 -9.92 -8.31
N GLY A 185 -10.86 -9.06 -8.99
CA GLY A 185 -10.82 -8.80 -10.43
C GLY A 185 -12.08 -8.92 -11.30
N VAL A 186 -12.40 -7.80 -11.96
CA VAL A 186 -12.97 -7.67 -13.31
C VAL A 186 -14.12 -8.63 -13.68
N SER A 187 -15.32 -8.07 -13.77
CA SER A 187 -16.30 -8.47 -14.79
C SER A 187 -16.98 -7.21 -15.33
N GLU A 188 -16.29 -6.55 -16.27
CA GLU A 188 -16.94 -5.69 -17.25
C GLU A 188 -17.66 -6.58 -18.26
N THR A 189 -18.95 -6.82 -18.07
CA THR A 189 -19.94 -6.97 -19.15
C THR A 189 -21.32 -7.17 -18.54
N THR A 190 -22.10 -6.10 -18.44
CA THR A 190 -23.47 -5.97 -18.97
C THR A 190 -24.08 -4.65 -18.52
N ALA A 191 -24.80 -4.02 -19.43
CA ALA A 191 -25.23 -2.64 -19.35
C ALA A 191 -26.28 -2.36 -18.25
N ALA A 192 -26.18 -1.16 -17.70
CA ALA A 192 -27.25 -0.35 -17.10
C ALA A 192 -28.02 -0.92 -15.89
N VAL A 193 -27.31 -1.13 -14.76
CA VAL A 193 -27.85 -0.87 -13.42
C VAL A 193 -26.69 -0.31 -12.58
N GLN A 194 -26.84 0.88 -11.98
CA GLN A 194 -25.85 1.43 -11.06
C GLN A 194 -25.71 0.48 -9.86
N SER A 195 -24.70 -0.40 -9.88
CA SER A 195 -24.39 -1.30 -8.78
C SER A 195 -23.69 -0.50 -7.68
N SER A 196 -24.42 -0.09 -6.64
CA SER A 196 -23.79 0.55 -5.49
C SER A 196 -22.88 -0.44 -4.77
N SER A 197 -21.66 -0.02 -4.45
CA SER A 197 -20.69 -0.91 -3.83
C SER A 197 -21.01 -1.08 -2.33
N PRO A 198 -21.01 -2.30 -1.79
CA PRO A 198 -21.29 -2.53 -0.36
C PRO A 198 -20.23 -1.93 0.56
N LYS A 199 -19.10 -1.45 0.00
CA LYS A 199 -18.01 -0.80 0.73
C LYS A 199 -18.25 0.71 0.97
N GLU A 200 -19.40 1.27 0.60
CA GLU A 200 -19.76 2.69 0.79
C GLU A 200 -20.55 2.99 2.08
N CYS A 201 -20.77 1.99 2.94
CA CYS A 201 -21.52 2.14 4.19
C CYS A 201 -20.69 2.77 5.32
N HIS A 202 -21.33 3.60 6.16
CA HIS A 202 -20.74 4.19 7.37
C HIS A 202 -20.89 3.29 8.60
N LEU A 203 -21.98 2.52 8.67
CA LEU A 203 -22.37 1.64 9.77
C LEU A 203 -22.96 0.35 9.18
N TYR A 204 -22.79 -0.78 9.86
CA TYR A 204 -23.45 -2.04 9.49
C TYR A 204 -24.40 -2.55 10.57
N ILE A 205 -25.52 -3.14 10.16
CA ILE A 205 -26.43 -3.86 11.04
C ILE A 205 -26.36 -5.35 10.68
N TYR A 206 -25.92 -6.17 11.63
CA TYR A 206 -25.87 -7.62 11.48
C TYR A 206 -27.10 -8.25 12.11
N VAL A 207 -27.95 -8.86 11.30
CA VAL A 207 -29.11 -9.61 11.78
C VAL A 207 -28.76 -11.08 11.86
N LYS A 208 -28.68 -11.60 13.09
CA LYS A 208 -28.20 -12.94 13.42
C LYS A 208 -29.35 -13.84 13.88
N THR A 209 -29.26 -15.12 13.57
CA THR A 209 -30.19 -16.14 14.07
C THR A 209 -29.75 -16.74 15.39
N ARG A 210 -28.44 -16.75 15.66
CA ARG A 210 -27.86 -17.31 16.88
C ARG A 210 -26.81 -16.38 17.48
N PRO A 211 -26.68 -16.33 18.81
CA PRO A 211 -25.58 -15.62 19.46
C PRO A 211 -24.25 -16.26 19.05
N GLY A 212 -23.29 -15.46 18.57
CA GLY A 212 -21.96 -15.92 18.18
C GLY A 212 -21.75 -16.20 16.68
N GLU A 213 -22.73 -15.98 15.81
CA GLU A 213 -22.51 -16.05 14.35
C GLU A 213 -21.49 -14.97 13.90
N PRO A 214 -20.37 -15.35 13.24
CA PRO A 214 -19.37 -14.41 12.76
C PRO A 214 -19.83 -13.79 11.44
N LEU A 215 -20.37 -12.59 11.54
CA LEU A 215 -20.77 -11.77 10.37
C LEU A 215 -19.97 -10.47 10.29
N GLU A 216 -18.99 -10.26 11.16
CA GLU A 216 -18.28 -8.98 11.28
C GLU A 216 -17.36 -8.71 10.07
N ILE A 217 -17.71 -7.68 9.30
CA ILE A 217 -16.95 -7.20 8.15
C ILE A 217 -15.97 -6.12 8.61
N ASN A 218 -14.67 -6.38 8.44
CA ASN A 218 -13.57 -5.40 8.36
C ASN A 218 -13.61 -4.24 9.38
N ASN A 219 -13.74 -4.56 10.68
CA ASN A 219 -13.62 -3.61 11.79
C ASN A 219 -14.47 -2.32 11.62
N TYR A 220 -15.57 -2.37 10.85
CA TYR A 220 -16.47 -1.23 10.71
C TYR A 220 -17.36 -1.09 11.95
N PRO A 221 -17.85 0.12 12.27
CA PRO A 221 -18.88 0.28 13.27
C PRO A 221 -20.07 -0.64 12.96
N SER A 222 -20.54 -1.38 13.96
CA SER A 222 -21.64 -2.31 13.74
C SER A 222 -22.58 -2.47 14.93
N LEU A 223 -23.82 -2.83 14.61
CA LEU A 223 -24.88 -3.14 15.55
C LEU A 223 -25.37 -4.57 15.30
N SER A 224 -25.42 -5.39 16.33
CA SER A 224 -25.89 -6.78 16.22
C SER A 224 -27.33 -6.92 16.70
N VAL A 225 -28.21 -7.40 15.82
CA VAL A 225 -29.62 -7.70 16.09
C VAL A 225 -29.78 -9.22 16.10
N LEU A 226 -30.31 -9.77 17.18
CA LEU A 226 -30.63 -11.20 17.29
C LEU A 226 -32.11 -11.40 16.99
N ASN A 227 -32.44 -12.07 15.89
CA ASN A 227 -33.82 -12.40 15.53
C ASN A 227 -34.28 -13.61 16.36
N THR A 228 -34.91 -13.38 17.50
CA THR A 228 -35.39 -14.46 18.39
C THR A 228 -36.90 -14.64 18.28
N GLN A 229 -37.32 -15.83 17.87
CA GLN A 229 -38.69 -16.28 18.05
C GLN A 229 -38.86 -16.81 19.49
N VAL A 230 -38.95 -15.93 20.49
CA VAL A 230 -39.16 -16.40 21.87
C VAL A 230 -40.61 -16.88 22.02
N GLN A 231 -40.77 -18.20 22.21
CA GLN A 231 -41.96 -18.80 22.82
C GLN A 231 -41.97 -18.43 24.31
N GLU A 232 -43.10 -17.92 24.78
CA GLU A 232 -43.37 -17.75 26.21
C GLU A 232 -43.42 -19.14 26.88
N THR A 233 -42.32 -19.57 27.49
CA THR A 233 -42.35 -20.56 28.56
C THR A 233 -41.39 -20.15 29.67
N GLY A 234 -42.00 -19.79 30.81
CA GLY A 234 -41.45 -19.61 32.15
C GLY A 234 -39.94 -19.58 32.37
N GLY A 235 -39.48 -18.48 32.96
CA GLY A 235 -38.39 -18.49 33.93
C GLY A 235 -36.98 -18.34 33.35
N SER A 236 -36.46 -17.11 33.43
CA SER A 236 -35.17 -16.76 34.05
C SER A 236 -34.67 -15.45 33.47
N PHE A 237 -34.17 -14.58 34.35
CA PHE A 237 -33.31 -13.45 34.02
C PHE A 237 -32.23 -13.92 33.03
N GLN A 238 -32.45 -13.70 31.73
CA GLN A 238 -31.37 -13.81 30.76
C GLN A 238 -30.66 -12.47 30.72
N LEU A 239 -29.46 -12.48 31.29
CA LEU A 239 -28.43 -11.46 31.11
C LEU A 239 -28.48 -10.95 29.66
N GLN A 240 -28.75 -9.65 29.49
CA GLN A 240 -28.37 -8.93 28.29
C GLN A 240 -26.87 -9.12 28.12
N THR A 241 -26.48 -10.04 27.23
CA THR A 241 -25.10 -10.20 26.84
C THR A 241 -24.72 -8.93 26.09
N GLN A 242 -23.74 -8.21 26.63
CA GLN A 242 -23.30 -6.90 26.16
C GLN A 242 -23.25 -6.85 24.63
N GLY A 243 -24.08 -5.99 24.03
CA GLY A 243 -24.00 -5.61 22.61
C GLY A 243 -25.04 -6.20 21.63
N ASN A 244 -25.82 -7.22 21.99
CA ASN A 244 -26.82 -7.81 21.09
C ASN A 244 -28.25 -7.40 21.46
N ILE A 245 -29.00 -6.82 20.51
CA ILE A 245 -30.41 -6.45 20.69
C ILE A 245 -31.29 -7.61 20.21
N ALA A 246 -32.02 -8.26 21.13
CA ALA A 246 -32.99 -9.29 20.76
C ALA A 246 -34.31 -8.65 20.29
N VAL A 247 -34.73 -8.97 19.06
CA VAL A 247 -35.94 -8.44 18.40
C VAL A 247 -36.64 -9.58 17.66
N ASP A 248 -37.97 -9.67 17.80
CA ASP A 248 -38.80 -10.58 17.00
C ASP A 248 -39.30 -9.83 15.76
N LEU A 249 -38.56 -9.95 14.66
CA LEU A 249 -38.83 -9.19 13.42
C LEU A 249 -40.15 -9.62 12.76
N GLU A 250 -40.55 -10.88 12.92
CA GLU A 250 -41.81 -11.40 12.38
C GLU A 250 -43.02 -10.77 13.06
N LYS A 251 -42.99 -10.68 14.40
CA LYS A 251 -44.06 -9.98 15.13
C LYS A 251 -44.11 -8.49 14.80
N ALA A 252 -42.96 -7.85 14.55
CA ALA A 252 -42.91 -6.45 14.15
C ALA A 252 -43.51 -6.23 12.75
N ARG A 253 -43.22 -7.12 11.80
CA ARG A 253 -43.83 -7.10 10.46
C ARG A 253 -45.34 -7.29 10.52
N LEU A 254 -45.81 -8.29 11.26
CA LEU A 254 -47.24 -8.58 11.44
C LEU A 254 -47.98 -7.40 12.10
N ALA A 255 -47.32 -6.69 13.03
CA ALA A 255 -47.89 -5.50 13.64
C ALA A 255 -48.15 -4.42 12.56
N ASN A 256 -47.15 -4.13 11.73
CA ASN A 256 -47.25 -3.14 10.67
C ASN A 256 -48.36 -3.50 9.66
N GLU A 257 -48.45 -4.76 9.23
CA GLU A 257 -49.48 -5.24 8.31
C GLU A 257 -50.90 -5.10 8.88
N LEU A 258 -51.11 -5.46 10.16
CA LEU A 258 -52.41 -5.31 10.81
C LEU A 258 -52.88 -3.85 10.89
N LEU A 259 -51.95 -2.91 11.11
CA LEU A 259 -52.29 -1.50 11.18
C LEU A 259 -52.59 -0.91 9.79
N MET A 260 -51.91 -1.40 8.75
CA MET A 260 -52.22 -1.06 7.35
C MET A 260 -53.60 -1.55 6.90
N GLU A 261 -54.01 -2.76 7.33
CA GLU A 261 -55.32 -3.32 6.99
C GLU A 261 -56.48 -2.52 7.58
N SER A 262 -56.33 -2.07 8.83
CA SER A 262 -57.36 -1.24 9.46
C SER A 262 -56.82 -0.45 10.66
N PRO A 263 -57.18 0.85 10.78
CA PRO A 263 -56.88 1.64 11.98
C PRO A 263 -57.61 1.14 13.24
N ASN A 264 -58.57 0.21 13.11
CA ASN A 264 -59.23 -0.42 14.26
C ASN A 264 -58.32 -1.44 14.99
N ASN A 265 -57.19 -1.84 14.38
CA ASN A 265 -56.28 -2.83 14.93
C ASN A 265 -55.19 -2.24 15.84
N VAL A 266 -55.25 -0.94 16.18
CA VAL A 266 -54.23 -0.22 16.97
C VAL A 266 -53.89 -0.90 18.29
N SER A 267 -54.89 -1.43 19.02
CA SER A 267 -54.63 -2.13 20.30
C SER A 267 -53.74 -3.36 20.11
N ARG A 268 -54.00 -4.14 19.05
CA ARG A 268 -53.24 -5.35 18.73
C ARG A 268 -51.86 -5.03 18.17
N TYR A 269 -51.74 -3.95 17.41
CA TYR A 269 -50.46 -3.37 16.98
C TYR A 269 -49.57 -3.03 18.19
N LEU A 270 -50.10 -2.27 19.16
CA LEU A 270 -49.32 -1.86 20.34
C LEU A 270 -48.85 -3.07 21.17
N GLU A 271 -49.66 -4.12 21.27
CA GLU A 271 -49.26 -5.37 21.92
C GLU A 271 -48.13 -6.08 21.17
N LEU A 272 -48.22 -6.21 19.85
CA LEU A 272 -47.19 -6.86 19.03
C LEU A 272 -45.89 -6.06 18.98
N VAL A 273 -45.96 -4.73 18.90
CA VAL A 273 -44.78 -3.85 19.00
C VAL A 273 -44.07 -4.04 20.33
N LYS A 274 -44.80 -4.08 21.45
CA LYS A 274 -44.23 -4.37 22.78
C LYS A 274 -43.60 -5.77 22.84
N LYS A 275 -44.28 -6.79 22.31
CA LYS A 275 -43.79 -8.17 22.27
C LYS A 275 -42.59 -8.38 21.35
N SER A 276 -42.46 -7.55 20.31
CA SER A 276 -41.34 -7.62 19.35
C SER A 276 -40.06 -6.95 19.85
N ASN A 277 -40.14 -6.07 20.85
CA ASN A 277 -39.04 -5.24 21.35
C ASN A 277 -38.39 -4.34 20.28
N ILE A 278 -39.08 -4.04 19.17
CA ILE A 278 -38.56 -3.21 18.07
C ILE A 278 -38.21 -1.79 18.52
N SER A 279 -38.87 -1.27 19.57
CA SER A 279 -38.60 0.04 20.16
C SER A 279 -37.17 0.18 20.67
N ALA A 280 -36.57 -0.89 21.22
CA ALA A 280 -35.18 -0.85 21.70
C ALA A 280 -34.18 -0.75 20.54
N LEU A 281 -34.48 -1.41 19.41
CA LEU A 281 -33.68 -1.31 18.19
C LEU A 281 -33.76 0.10 17.61
N LEU A 282 -34.96 0.67 17.52
CA LEU A 282 -35.19 2.02 17.00
C LEU A 282 -34.51 3.09 17.86
N PHE A 283 -34.56 2.95 19.18
CA PHE A 283 -33.86 3.84 20.10
C PHE A 283 -32.34 3.77 19.88
N THR A 284 -31.79 2.55 19.82
CA THR A 284 -30.36 2.37 19.62
C THR A 284 -29.90 2.89 18.26
N LEU A 285 -30.65 2.59 17.19
CA LEU A 285 -30.39 3.12 15.86
C LEU A 285 -30.41 4.65 15.84
N SER A 286 -31.40 5.25 16.49
CA SER A 286 -31.52 6.72 16.58
C SER A 286 -30.37 7.33 17.38
N ARG A 287 -29.93 6.67 18.45
CA ARG A 287 -28.78 7.10 19.25
C ARG A 287 -27.50 7.04 18.43
N GLU A 288 -27.20 5.91 17.80
CA GLU A 288 -25.94 5.72 17.06
C GLU A 288 -25.90 6.55 15.75
N THR A 289 -27.05 6.97 15.21
CA THR A 289 -27.14 7.81 14.00
C THR A 289 -27.30 9.31 14.27
N SER A 290 -27.32 9.73 15.55
CA SER A 290 -27.52 11.13 15.95
C SER A 290 -26.24 11.97 15.93
N ALA A 291 -26.39 13.26 15.62
CA ALA A 291 -25.39 14.30 15.68
C ALA A 291 -24.05 13.93 15.00
N ASN A 292 -22.97 13.88 15.78
CA ASN A 292 -21.61 13.55 15.32
C ASN A 292 -21.21 12.10 15.63
N ARG A 293 -22.12 11.30 16.20
CA ARG A 293 -21.81 9.94 16.67
C ARG A 293 -21.41 8.98 15.54
N PRO A 294 -22.03 9.00 14.34
CA PRO A 294 -21.54 8.22 13.20
C PRO A 294 -20.09 8.56 12.82
N THR A 295 -19.76 9.86 12.85
CA THR A 295 -18.41 10.37 12.57
C THR A 295 -17.42 9.87 13.61
N ALA A 296 -17.78 9.94 14.90
CA ALA A 296 -16.93 9.48 16.00
C ALA A 296 -16.67 7.97 15.95
N LEU A 297 -17.70 7.16 15.71
CA LEU A 297 -17.59 5.70 15.60
C LEU A 297 -16.71 5.29 14.42
N LEU A 298 -16.90 5.91 13.25
CA LEU A 298 -16.12 5.62 12.06
C LEU A 298 -14.66 6.10 12.20
N LEU A 299 -14.43 7.21 12.90
CA LEU A 299 -13.09 7.71 13.24
C LEU A 299 -12.37 6.77 14.22
N GLN A 300 -13.07 6.24 15.22
CA GLN A 300 -12.52 5.25 16.15
C GLN A 300 -12.13 3.95 15.43
N SER A 301 -12.96 3.51 14.48
CA SER A 301 -12.67 2.38 13.59
C SER A 301 -11.43 2.64 12.72
N LEU A 302 -11.31 3.84 12.13
CA LEU A 302 -10.12 4.25 11.37
C LEU A 302 -8.85 4.24 12.24
N LEU A 303 -8.93 4.76 13.46
CA LEU A 303 -7.81 4.77 14.41
C LEU A 303 -7.36 3.35 14.78
N SER A 304 -8.31 2.43 14.97
CA SER A 304 -8.03 1.02 15.23
C SER A 304 -7.26 0.37 14.07
N ASP A 305 -7.66 0.64 12.82
CA ASP A 305 -6.97 0.12 11.64
C ASP A 305 -5.55 0.72 11.49
N ILE A 306 -5.39 2.02 11.79
CA ILE A 306 -4.08 2.68 11.83
C ILE A 306 -3.18 2.03 12.89
N ASP A 307 -3.72 1.77 14.09
CA ASP A 307 -2.98 1.14 15.18
C ASP A 307 -2.57 -0.31 14.85
N GLN A 308 -3.44 -1.07 14.16
CA GLN A 308 -3.11 -2.41 13.68
C GLN A 308 -1.98 -2.37 12.65
N GLN A 309 -2.01 -1.41 11.71
CA GLN A 309 -0.94 -1.26 10.73
C GLN A 309 0.39 -0.84 11.37
N LEU A 310 0.36 0.11 12.32
CA LEU A 310 1.55 0.53 13.06
C LEU A 310 2.18 -0.63 13.85
N LYS A 311 1.36 -1.48 14.46
CA LYS A 311 1.84 -2.70 15.16
C LYS A 311 2.45 -3.73 14.21
N PHE A 312 1.92 -3.86 13.00
CA PHE A 312 2.48 -4.74 11.98
C PHE A 312 3.86 -4.24 11.50
N GLU A 313 4.02 -2.91 11.38
CA GLU A 313 5.30 -2.26 11.05
C GLU A 313 6.32 -2.32 12.20
N GLU A 314 5.86 -2.50 13.45
CA GLU A 314 6.69 -2.61 14.67
C GLU A 314 7.16 -4.02 15.02
N LYS A 315 6.97 -5.00 14.12
CA LYS A 315 7.40 -6.37 14.40
C LYS A 315 8.91 -6.43 14.75
N PRO A 316 9.29 -7.17 15.81
CA PRO A 316 10.69 -7.33 16.22
C PRO A 316 11.56 -8.02 15.15
N ASP A 317 10.93 -8.62 14.15
CA ASP A 317 11.60 -9.24 13.01
C ASP A 317 12.30 -8.22 12.12
N LEU A 318 11.78 -6.99 11.98
CA LEU A 318 12.39 -5.96 11.14
C LEU A 318 13.77 -5.53 11.65
N VAL A 319 13.94 -5.44 12.98
CA VAL A 319 15.23 -5.10 13.60
C VAL A 319 16.25 -6.23 13.37
N LYS A 320 15.82 -7.49 13.52
CA LYS A 320 16.66 -8.66 13.27
C LYS A 320 17.05 -8.77 11.79
N GLU A 321 16.11 -8.51 10.89
CA GLU A 321 16.34 -8.49 9.45
C GLU A 321 17.27 -7.36 9.03
N LEU A 322 17.16 -6.20 9.66
CA LEU A 322 18.08 -5.08 9.44
C LEU A 322 19.52 -5.41 9.87
N ASP A 323 19.68 -6.01 11.05
CA ASP A 323 20.99 -6.43 11.54
C ASP A 323 21.57 -7.57 10.70
N ALA A 324 20.72 -8.49 10.22
CA ALA A 324 21.11 -9.51 9.25
C ALA A 324 21.57 -8.88 7.92
N LEU A 325 20.86 -7.87 7.42
CA LEU A 325 21.20 -7.16 6.19
C LEU A 325 22.54 -6.41 6.31
N LYS A 326 22.79 -5.74 7.45
CA LYS A 326 24.09 -5.10 7.72
C LYS A 326 25.24 -6.12 7.68
N LYS A 327 25.05 -7.28 8.32
CA LYS A 327 26.02 -8.39 8.27
C LYS A 327 26.20 -8.95 6.87
N GLU A 328 25.14 -9.05 6.07
CA GLU A 328 25.22 -9.50 4.68
C GLU A 328 25.99 -8.51 3.80
N ILE A 329 25.84 -7.20 4.00
CA ILE A 329 26.61 -6.16 3.29
C ILE A 329 28.10 -6.27 3.64
N GLU A 330 28.43 -6.46 4.92
CA GLU A 330 29.81 -6.62 5.37
C GLU A 330 30.43 -7.92 4.85
N ALA A 331 29.67 -9.02 4.89
CA ALA A 331 30.09 -10.28 4.30
C ALA A 331 30.32 -10.12 2.79
N TRP A 332 29.43 -9.44 2.07
CA TRP A 332 29.62 -9.17 0.64
C TRP A 332 30.94 -8.47 0.33
N ALA A 333 31.31 -7.44 1.10
CA ALA A 333 32.59 -6.76 0.89
C ALA A 333 33.79 -7.67 1.18
N GLN A 334 33.72 -8.48 2.24
CA GLN A 334 34.76 -9.47 2.53
C GLN A 334 34.90 -10.52 1.41
N MET A 335 33.79 -11.05 0.91
CA MET A 335 33.79 -11.97 -0.23
C MET A 335 34.30 -11.31 -1.52
N SER A 336 34.00 -10.03 -1.74
CA SER A 336 34.48 -9.28 -2.91
C SER A 336 36.01 -9.08 -2.87
N HIS A 337 36.55 -8.72 -1.70
CA HIS A 337 38.00 -8.65 -1.50
C HIS A 337 38.66 -10.03 -1.62
N PHE A 338 38.00 -11.09 -1.13
CA PHE A 338 38.47 -12.46 -1.31
C PHE A 338 38.46 -12.90 -2.78
N GLU A 339 37.43 -12.57 -3.56
CA GLU A 339 37.35 -12.82 -5.00
C GLU A 339 38.48 -12.10 -5.74
N LEU A 340 38.74 -10.83 -5.37
CA LEU A 340 39.83 -10.04 -5.94
C LEU A 340 41.19 -10.70 -5.71
N GLN A 341 41.47 -11.15 -4.48
CA GLN A 341 42.75 -11.76 -4.14
C GLN A 341 42.90 -13.19 -4.68
N SER A 342 41.82 -13.98 -4.61
CA SER A 342 41.89 -15.41 -4.88
C SER A 342 41.58 -15.79 -6.33
N LYS A 343 40.81 -14.99 -7.07
CA LYS A 343 40.43 -15.30 -8.46
C LYS A 343 41.01 -14.29 -9.45
N ILE A 344 40.82 -13.00 -9.20
CA ILE A 344 41.16 -11.95 -10.16
C ILE A 344 42.68 -11.71 -10.21
N ALA A 345 43.34 -11.48 -9.07
CA ALA A 345 44.79 -11.26 -9.03
C ALA A 345 45.61 -12.39 -9.70
N PRO A 346 45.35 -13.70 -9.45
CA PRO A 346 46.07 -14.75 -10.15
C PRO A 346 45.70 -14.84 -11.64
N TYR A 347 44.44 -14.58 -12.01
CA TYR A 347 44.04 -14.51 -13.43
C TYR A 347 44.82 -13.41 -14.17
N LEU A 348 44.91 -12.22 -13.59
CA LEU A 348 45.66 -11.11 -14.19
C LEU A 348 47.17 -11.41 -14.22
N GLN A 349 47.69 -12.22 -13.31
CA GLN A 349 49.08 -12.66 -13.36
C GLN A 349 49.32 -13.64 -14.51
N ASP A 350 48.52 -14.70 -14.61
CA ASP A 350 48.79 -15.79 -15.53
C ASP A 350 48.32 -15.49 -16.96
N VAL A 351 47.13 -14.89 -17.10
CA VAL A 351 46.58 -14.55 -18.41
C VAL A 351 47.17 -13.25 -18.92
N LEU A 352 47.06 -12.16 -18.16
CA LEU A 352 47.50 -10.84 -18.62
C LEU A 352 49.02 -10.74 -18.73
N ILE A 353 49.77 -11.17 -17.73
CA ILE A 353 51.23 -11.00 -17.75
C ILE A 353 51.92 -12.13 -18.49
N GLN A 354 51.68 -13.40 -18.15
CA GLN A 354 52.46 -14.48 -18.78
C GLN A 354 52.09 -14.77 -20.24
N ARG A 355 50.83 -14.54 -20.64
CA ARG A 355 50.37 -14.80 -22.01
C ARG A 355 50.61 -13.61 -22.94
N PHE A 356 50.23 -12.39 -22.52
CA PHE A 356 50.33 -11.19 -23.36
C PHE A 356 51.69 -10.47 -23.30
N SER A 357 52.64 -10.91 -22.47
CA SER A 357 54.03 -10.44 -22.58
C SER A 357 54.83 -11.14 -23.69
N LYS A 358 54.31 -12.22 -24.27
CA LYS A 358 54.97 -12.98 -25.32
C LYS A 358 54.79 -12.29 -26.67
N ILE A 359 55.87 -12.16 -27.43
CA ILE A 359 55.83 -11.43 -28.71
C ILE A 359 54.89 -12.06 -29.73
N THR A 360 54.70 -13.38 -29.66
CA THR A 360 53.79 -14.15 -30.52
C THR A 360 52.32 -13.80 -30.30
N GLN A 361 51.98 -13.16 -29.18
CA GLN A 361 50.63 -12.67 -28.88
C GLN A 361 50.54 -11.15 -29.06
N ILE A 362 51.65 -10.43 -28.94
CA ILE A 362 51.69 -8.97 -29.08
C ILE A 362 51.64 -8.58 -30.56
N VAL A 363 52.59 -9.06 -31.36
CA VAL A 363 52.79 -8.61 -32.76
C VAL A 363 51.58 -8.82 -33.68
N PRO A 364 50.90 -9.99 -33.67
CA PRO A 364 49.73 -10.18 -34.53
C PRO A 364 48.50 -9.39 -34.07
N ASN A 365 48.45 -8.94 -32.80
CA ASN A 365 47.28 -8.27 -32.21
C ASN A 365 47.55 -6.80 -31.87
N ILE A 366 48.56 -6.15 -32.47
CA ILE A 366 48.94 -4.76 -32.13
C ILE A 366 47.76 -3.78 -32.36
N ASP A 367 47.02 -3.98 -33.45
CA ASP A 367 45.97 -3.07 -33.89
C ASP A 367 44.63 -3.30 -33.17
N GLU A 368 44.44 -4.48 -32.57
CA GLU A 368 43.21 -4.87 -31.84
C GLU A 368 43.51 -5.28 -30.39
N PHE A 369 44.62 -4.79 -29.84
CA PHE A 369 45.09 -5.23 -28.52
C PHE A 369 44.09 -4.89 -27.42
N ASP A 370 43.42 -3.75 -27.51
CA ASP A 370 42.37 -3.31 -26.59
C ASP A 370 41.14 -4.25 -26.62
N LEU A 371 40.68 -4.64 -27.81
CA LEU A 371 39.54 -5.51 -28.02
C LEU A 371 39.82 -6.92 -27.52
N VAL A 372 40.99 -7.48 -27.85
CA VAL A 372 41.43 -8.77 -27.34
C VAL A 372 41.52 -8.74 -25.81
N LEU A 373 42.16 -7.72 -25.23
CA LEU A 373 42.28 -7.63 -23.77
C LEU A 373 40.94 -7.45 -23.07
N SER A 374 40.01 -6.69 -23.67
CA SER A 374 38.66 -6.50 -23.13
C SER A 374 37.88 -7.80 -23.06
N LYS A 375 37.96 -8.63 -24.10
CA LYS A 375 37.31 -9.94 -24.15
C LYS A 375 37.85 -10.86 -23.06
N TYR A 376 39.17 -10.88 -22.88
CA TYR A 376 39.79 -11.64 -21.80
C TYR A 376 39.45 -11.11 -20.40
N LEU A 377 39.29 -9.79 -20.22
CA LEU A 377 38.97 -9.21 -18.93
C LEU A 377 37.50 -9.40 -18.51
N PHE A 378 36.57 -9.35 -19.46
CA PHE A 378 35.14 -9.29 -19.16
C PHE A 378 34.34 -10.53 -19.56
N ASP A 379 34.78 -11.29 -20.57
CA ASP A 379 33.97 -12.36 -21.18
C ASP A 379 34.59 -13.76 -21.03
N ASP A 380 35.93 -13.88 -20.99
CA ASP A 380 36.59 -15.20 -20.92
C ASP A 380 36.78 -15.71 -19.48
N GLU A 381 36.24 -16.91 -19.23
CA GLU A 381 36.49 -17.67 -18.02
C GLU A 381 37.59 -18.71 -18.27
N THR A 382 38.66 -18.71 -17.46
CA THR A 382 39.73 -19.70 -17.59
C THR A 382 39.95 -20.44 -16.28
N TYR A 383 40.24 -21.73 -16.38
CA TYR A 383 40.64 -22.55 -15.24
C TYR A 383 42.12 -22.36 -14.97
N VAL A 384 42.46 -21.81 -13.80
CA VAL A 384 43.84 -21.63 -13.36
C VAL A 384 44.15 -22.65 -12.27
N GLN A 385 45.20 -23.44 -12.48
CA GLN A 385 45.69 -24.39 -11.50
C GLN A 385 46.69 -23.68 -10.57
N LYS A 386 46.27 -23.39 -9.35
CA LYS A 386 47.05 -22.58 -8.39
C LYS A 386 48.32 -23.23 -7.85
N SER A 387 48.52 -24.54 -8.02
CA SER A 387 49.68 -25.27 -7.51
C SER A 387 49.81 -26.66 -8.13
N MET A 388 51.04 -27.19 -8.25
CA MET A 388 51.31 -28.58 -8.64
C MET A 388 50.68 -29.62 -7.68
N PHE A 389 50.31 -29.21 -6.46
CA PHE A 389 49.82 -30.11 -5.41
C PHE A 389 48.31 -29.96 -5.10
N ASN A 390 47.61 -29.02 -5.72
CA ASN A 390 46.15 -28.90 -5.62
C ASN A 390 45.50 -29.27 -6.96
N PHE A 391 44.74 -30.36 -6.97
CA PHE A 391 44.14 -30.96 -8.17
C PHE A 391 42.80 -30.35 -8.60
N THR A 392 42.28 -29.37 -7.86
CA THR A 392 41.01 -28.71 -8.21
C THR A 392 41.28 -27.43 -9.01
N PRO A 393 41.00 -27.41 -10.32
CA PRO A 393 41.10 -26.18 -11.11
C PRO A 393 40.09 -25.16 -10.59
N VAL A 394 40.56 -23.96 -10.23
CA VAL A 394 39.67 -22.88 -9.80
C VAL A 394 39.26 -22.10 -11.04
N LYS A 395 37.95 -21.91 -11.21
CA LYS A 395 37.40 -21.06 -12.27
C LYS A 395 37.74 -19.61 -11.95
N CYS A 396 38.50 -18.95 -12.82
CA CYS A 396 38.97 -17.59 -12.64
C CYS A 396 38.51 -16.68 -13.80
N HIS A 397 38.29 -15.41 -13.50
CA HIS A 397 37.78 -14.39 -14.42
C HIS A 397 38.45 -13.03 -14.13
N GLY A 398 38.48 -12.13 -15.11
CA GLY A 398 39.13 -10.82 -15.03
C GLY A 398 38.27 -9.69 -14.42
N SER A 399 37.01 -9.97 -14.08
CA SER A 399 36.05 -8.99 -13.54
C SER A 399 35.27 -9.52 -12.33
N LEU A 400 34.60 -8.65 -11.57
CA LEU A 400 33.85 -9.02 -10.35
C LEU A 400 32.46 -9.60 -10.66
N LEU A 401 32.39 -10.72 -11.38
CA LEU A 401 31.10 -11.29 -11.82
C LEU A 401 30.24 -11.79 -10.64
N ASP A 402 30.82 -12.55 -9.72
CA ASP A 402 30.08 -13.11 -8.58
C ASP A 402 29.64 -12.01 -7.61
N SER A 403 30.54 -11.06 -7.35
CA SER A 403 30.29 -9.93 -6.46
C SER A 403 29.28 -8.93 -7.03
N THR A 404 29.24 -8.70 -8.34
CA THR A 404 28.24 -7.80 -8.95
C THR A 404 26.83 -8.37 -8.90
N ALA A 405 26.66 -9.66 -9.17
CA ALA A 405 25.36 -10.31 -9.04
C ALA A 405 24.81 -10.21 -7.61
N LYS A 406 25.67 -10.45 -6.61
CA LYS A 406 25.29 -10.33 -5.20
C LYS A 406 25.04 -8.88 -4.76
N LEU A 407 25.73 -7.90 -5.34
CA LEU A 407 25.46 -6.49 -5.06
C LEU A 407 24.05 -6.09 -5.53
N ASN A 408 23.68 -6.43 -6.78
CA ASN A 408 22.34 -6.16 -7.31
C ASN A 408 21.24 -6.80 -6.45
N TYR A 409 21.49 -8.02 -5.95
CA TYR A 409 20.57 -8.69 -5.02
C TYR A 409 20.42 -7.91 -3.70
N LEU A 410 21.53 -7.42 -3.12
CA LEU A 410 21.49 -6.64 -1.89
C LEU A 410 20.77 -5.31 -2.08
N GLU A 411 20.96 -4.64 -3.22
CA GLU A 411 20.21 -3.43 -3.57
C GLU A 411 18.70 -3.70 -3.62
N GLY A 412 18.29 -4.76 -4.33
CA GLY A 412 16.88 -5.15 -4.39
C GLY A 412 16.30 -5.53 -3.01
N LYS A 413 17.10 -6.19 -2.16
CA LYS A 413 16.69 -6.54 -0.79
C LYS A 413 16.54 -5.31 0.11
N ILE A 414 17.41 -4.30 -0.03
CA ILE A 414 17.28 -3.01 0.68
C ILE A 414 15.98 -2.31 0.26
N ASP A 415 15.68 -2.26 -1.03
CA ASP A 415 14.49 -1.59 -1.54
C ASP A 415 13.19 -2.32 -1.16
N LEU A 416 13.22 -3.66 -1.09
CA LEU A 416 12.07 -4.47 -0.68
C LEU A 416 11.78 -4.32 0.83
N LEU A 417 12.82 -4.30 1.66
CA LEU A 417 12.67 -4.16 3.12
C LEU A 417 12.35 -2.73 3.53
N LEU A 418 12.87 -1.74 2.82
CA LEU A 418 12.70 -0.32 3.13
C LEU A 418 12.38 0.44 1.83
N PRO A 419 11.12 0.41 1.36
CA PRO A 419 10.73 1.11 0.14
C PRO A 419 10.85 2.61 0.35
N ALA A 420 11.76 3.25 -0.40
CA ALA A 420 11.82 4.70 -0.46
C ALA A 420 10.59 5.21 -1.23
N ASN A 421 9.76 6.05 -0.59
CA ASN A 421 8.64 6.72 -1.26
C ASN A 421 9.10 7.83 -2.23
N ALA A 422 10.40 8.15 -2.23
CA ALA A 422 11.00 9.12 -3.13
C ALA A 422 11.44 8.45 -4.44
N GLU A 423 11.36 9.19 -5.55
CA GLU A 423 11.86 8.77 -6.85
C GLU A 423 13.19 8.03 -6.70
N PRO A 424 13.38 6.90 -7.42
CA PRO A 424 14.66 6.19 -7.38
C PRO A 424 15.73 7.24 -7.67
N PRO A 425 16.71 7.43 -6.77
CA PRO A 425 17.77 8.38 -7.03
C PRO A 425 18.31 8.07 -8.42
N GLN A 426 18.39 9.11 -9.28
CA GLN A 426 18.96 9.04 -10.63
C GLN A 426 20.07 8.00 -10.62
N PRO A 427 20.09 7.04 -11.57
CA PRO A 427 20.94 5.85 -11.48
C PRO A 427 22.37 6.33 -11.21
N LEU A 428 22.78 6.29 -9.94
CA LEU A 428 24.13 6.63 -9.55
C LEU A 428 24.92 5.51 -10.16
N ALA A 429 25.57 5.82 -11.28
CA ALA A 429 26.17 4.83 -12.15
C ALA A 429 26.96 3.86 -11.29
N HIS A 430 26.48 2.61 -11.26
CA HIS A 430 26.96 1.57 -10.39
C HIS A 430 28.51 1.57 -10.42
N PRO A 431 29.22 1.69 -9.28
CA PRO A 431 30.66 2.02 -9.29
C PRO A 431 31.50 1.03 -10.13
N VAL A 432 31.09 -0.25 -10.10
CA VAL A 432 31.68 -1.31 -10.93
C VAL A 432 31.38 -1.13 -12.43
N ALA A 433 30.19 -0.65 -12.81
CA ALA A 433 29.85 -0.34 -14.19
C ALA A 433 30.61 0.91 -14.69
N VAL A 434 30.80 1.92 -13.83
CA VAL A 434 31.64 3.09 -14.12
C VAL A 434 33.09 2.67 -14.34
N LEU A 435 33.59 1.73 -13.53
CA LEU A 435 34.93 1.16 -13.71
C LEU A 435 35.04 0.43 -15.05
N LYS A 436 34.07 -0.44 -15.39
CA LYS A 436 34.05 -1.15 -16.68
C LYS A 436 34.09 -0.18 -17.85
N HIS A 437 33.27 0.86 -17.83
CA HIS A 437 33.23 1.88 -18.87
C HIS A 437 34.56 2.67 -18.97
N ARG A 438 35.18 3.02 -17.83
CA ARG A 438 36.47 3.70 -17.81
C ARG A 438 37.58 2.84 -18.41
N VAL A 439 37.63 1.57 -18.05
CA VAL A 439 38.67 0.65 -18.52
C VAL A 439 38.55 0.42 -20.03
N LEU A 440 37.33 0.19 -20.53
CA LEU A 440 37.07 0.00 -21.96
C LEU A 440 37.41 1.24 -22.80
N ASN A 441 37.00 2.43 -22.36
CA ASN A 441 37.06 3.63 -23.20
C ASN A 441 38.32 4.47 -23.02
N LYS A 442 39.15 4.18 -22.01
CA LYS A 442 40.33 5.00 -21.70
C LYS A 442 41.57 4.18 -21.40
N ASP A 443 41.50 3.28 -20.42
CA ASP A 443 42.72 2.64 -19.90
C ASP A 443 43.28 1.58 -20.88
N LEU A 444 42.40 0.83 -21.57
CA LEU A 444 42.80 -0.14 -22.59
C LEU A 444 43.35 0.52 -23.87
N PRO A 445 42.68 1.53 -24.48
CA PRO A 445 43.24 2.25 -25.63
C PRO A 445 44.59 2.93 -25.34
N ASP A 446 44.75 3.54 -24.16
CA ASP A 446 46.03 4.16 -23.77
C ASP A 446 47.14 3.10 -23.61
N LEU A 447 46.81 1.92 -23.08
CA LEU A 447 47.75 0.80 -23.01
C LEU A 447 48.16 0.32 -24.41
N GLN A 448 47.21 0.14 -25.33
CA GLN A 448 47.48 -0.23 -26.71
C GLN A 448 48.37 0.80 -27.41
N GLN A 449 48.10 2.09 -27.26
CA GLN A 449 48.91 3.15 -27.86
C GLN A 449 50.37 3.09 -27.35
N LYS A 450 50.55 2.86 -26.05
CA LYS A 450 51.88 2.72 -25.43
C LYS A 450 52.61 1.47 -25.92
N ILE A 451 51.93 0.34 -26.04
CA ILE A 451 52.51 -0.91 -26.56
C ILE A 451 52.90 -0.76 -28.03
N SER A 452 52.01 -0.20 -28.85
CA SER A 452 52.26 0.06 -30.27
C SER A 452 53.48 0.95 -30.49
N ARG A 453 53.59 2.03 -29.70
CA ARG A 453 54.77 2.92 -29.74
C ARG A 453 56.07 2.18 -29.38
N ILE A 454 56.04 1.30 -28.38
CA ILE A 454 57.20 0.48 -27.98
C ILE A 454 57.61 -0.47 -29.11
N VAL A 455 56.65 -1.12 -29.76
CA VAL A 455 56.94 -2.04 -30.87
C VAL A 455 57.52 -1.27 -32.05
N LEU A 456 56.83 -0.23 -32.53
CA LEU A 456 57.28 0.59 -33.66
C LEU A 456 58.67 1.18 -33.42
N HIS A 457 58.94 1.69 -32.22
CA HIS A 457 60.24 2.26 -31.88
C HIS A 457 61.36 1.20 -31.93
N ASN A 458 61.17 0.01 -31.35
CA ASN A 458 62.18 -1.05 -31.38
C ASN A 458 62.37 -1.65 -32.79
N LEU A 459 61.30 -1.73 -33.60
CA LEU A 459 61.42 -2.16 -34.99
C LEU A 459 62.19 -1.14 -35.84
N ALA A 460 61.89 0.15 -35.68
CA ALA A 460 62.54 1.22 -36.45
C ALA A 460 64.00 1.48 -36.04
N THR A 461 64.36 1.28 -34.77
CA THR A 461 65.71 1.58 -34.26
C THR A 461 66.68 0.42 -34.39
N ILE A 462 66.20 -0.83 -34.33
CA ILE A 462 67.06 -2.02 -34.33
C ILE A 462 66.96 -2.76 -35.66
N ASN A 463 65.75 -3.09 -36.11
CA ASN A 463 65.57 -3.97 -37.27
C ASN A 463 65.71 -3.23 -38.60
N LEU A 464 65.17 -2.02 -38.72
CA LEU A 464 65.28 -1.25 -39.96
C LEU A 464 66.75 -0.94 -40.32
N PRO A 465 67.62 -0.48 -39.40
CA PRO A 465 69.02 -0.22 -39.72
C PRO A 465 69.79 -1.50 -39.98
N ALA A 466 69.56 -2.58 -39.22
CA ALA A 466 70.19 -3.87 -39.46
C ALA A 466 69.84 -4.41 -40.85
N PHE A 467 68.57 -4.34 -41.25
CA PHE A 467 68.12 -4.74 -42.58
C PHE A 467 68.74 -3.87 -43.67
N ALA A 468 68.76 -2.54 -43.51
CA ALA A 468 69.33 -1.61 -44.48
C ALA A 468 70.83 -1.85 -44.68
N VAL A 469 71.60 -1.98 -43.60
CA VAL A 469 73.04 -2.24 -43.64
C VAL A 469 73.34 -3.61 -44.26
N CYS A 470 72.57 -4.65 -43.91
CA CYS A 470 72.74 -5.98 -44.49
C CYS A 470 72.38 -6.02 -45.99
N THR A 471 71.33 -5.31 -46.40
CA THR A 471 70.90 -5.25 -47.80
C THR A 471 71.93 -4.51 -48.66
N VAL A 472 72.37 -3.33 -48.20
CA VAL A 472 73.41 -2.56 -48.90
C VAL A 472 74.74 -3.32 -48.92
N GLY A 473 75.14 -3.93 -47.80
CA GLY A 473 76.36 -4.73 -47.71
C GLY A 473 76.34 -5.98 -48.59
N HIS A 474 75.17 -6.58 -48.81
CA HIS A 474 75.01 -7.68 -49.76
C HIS A 474 75.09 -7.22 -51.22
N VAL A 475 74.44 -6.11 -51.57
CA VAL A 475 74.45 -5.56 -52.95
C VAL A 475 75.85 -5.14 -53.41
N ILE A 476 76.72 -4.74 -52.47
CA ILE A 476 78.12 -4.34 -52.75
C ILE A 476 79.08 -5.54 -52.54
N ASP A 477 78.58 -6.77 -52.39
CA ASP A 477 79.37 -8.00 -52.18
C ASP A 477 80.29 -8.00 -50.93
N TYR A 478 80.06 -7.11 -49.96
CA TYR A 478 80.80 -7.07 -48.69
C TYR A 478 80.33 -8.13 -47.68
N ILE A 479 79.08 -8.58 -47.77
CA ILE A 479 78.46 -9.52 -46.82
C ILE A 479 77.81 -10.67 -47.60
N SER A 480 78.08 -11.92 -47.19
CA SER A 480 77.39 -13.10 -47.73
C SER A 480 75.93 -13.14 -47.30
N MET A 481 75.06 -13.71 -48.14
CA MET A 481 73.63 -13.82 -47.85
C MET A 481 73.34 -14.51 -46.51
N ASP A 482 74.09 -15.56 -46.18
CA ASP A 482 73.95 -16.28 -44.90
C ASP A 482 74.26 -15.37 -43.69
N THR A 483 75.26 -14.51 -43.81
CA THR A 483 75.65 -13.57 -42.75
C THR A 483 74.62 -12.44 -42.63
N ALA A 484 74.13 -11.93 -43.76
CA ALA A 484 73.07 -10.93 -43.79
C ALA A 484 71.78 -11.46 -43.12
N VAL A 485 71.37 -12.68 -43.44
CA VAL A 485 70.21 -13.34 -42.81
C VAL A 485 70.45 -13.56 -41.31
N ALA A 486 71.63 -14.04 -40.90
CA ALA A 486 71.93 -14.25 -39.49
C ALA A 486 71.88 -12.95 -38.66
N VAL A 487 72.40 -11.84 -39.19
CA VAL A 487 72.36 -10.53 -38.52
C VAL A 487 70.93 -10.00 -38.40
N VAL A 488 70.11 -10.15 -39.44
CA VAL A 488 68.70 -9.76 -39.40
C VAL A 488 67.92 -10.62 -38.40
N VAL A 489 68.11 -11.93 -38.36
CA VAL A 489 67.47 -12.82 -37.38
C VAL A 489 67.89 -12.45 -35.96
N LEU A 490 69.17 -12.16 -35.75
CA LEU A 490 69.70 -11.70 -34.45
C LEU A 490 69.08 -10.35 -34.04
N SER A 491 68.92 -9.41 -34.98
CA SER A 491 68.29 -8.11 -34.69
C SER A 491 66.83 -8.31 -34.25
N PHE A 492 66.09 -9.20 -34.93
CA PHE A 492 64.73 -9.56 -34.54
C PHE A 492 64.67 -10.20 -33.16
N ALA A 493 65.61 -11.08 -32.82
CA ALA A 493 65.69 -11.68 -31.49
C ALA A 493 65.95 -10.64 -30.38
N ILE A 494 66.86 -9.70 -30.61
CA ILE A 494 67.16 -8.61 -29.68
C ILE A 494 65.96 -7.67 -29.52
N SER A 495 65.36 -7.26 -30.63
CA SER A 495 64.15 -6.42 -30.66
C SER A 495 63.00 -7.11 -29.94
N SER A 496 62.83 -8.42 -30.16
CA SER A 496 61.79 -9.22 -29.51
C SER A 496 61.92 -9.28 -27.99
N ASN A 497 63.13 -9.50 -27.50
CA ASN A 497 63.42 -9.50 -26.06
C ASN A 497 63.20 -8.11 -25.45
N SER A 498 63.61 -7.04 -26.14
CA SER A 498 63.38 -5.65 -25.70
C SER A 498 61.89 -5.32 -25.60
N ILE A 499 61.12 -5.66 -26.65
CA ILE A 499 59.67 -5.47 -26.71
C ILE A 499 58.99 -6.24 -25.59
N SER A 500 59.30 -7.54 -25.42
CA SER A 500 58.68 -8.38 -24.39
C SER A 500 58.93 -7.83 -22.98
N LYS A 501 60.17 -7.42 -22.66
CA LYS A 501 60.51 -6.79 -21.36
C LYS A 501 59.79 -5.46 -21.14
N ALA A 502 59.71 -4.62 -22.17
CA ALA A 502 59.06 -3.32 -22.07
C ALA A 502 57.54 -3.44 -21.93
N VAL A 503 56.91 -4.36 -22.69
CA VAL A 503 55.48 -4.66 -22.61
C VAL A 503 55.14 -5.30 -21.27
N PHE A 504 55.96 -6.23 -20.77
CA PHE A 504 55.79 -6.80 -19.41
C PHE A 504 55.67 -5.71 -18.34
N ARG A 505 56.57 -4.71 -18.35
CA ARG A 505 56.52 -3.60 -17.37
C ARG A 505 55.24 -2.77 -17.48
N ARG A 506 54.71 -2.58 -18.70
CA ARG A 506 53.47 -1.83 -18.93
C ARG A 506 52.23 -2.62 -18.51
N LEU A 507 52.21 -3.92 -18.79
CA LEU A 507 51.15 -4.83 -18.35
C LEU A 507 51.14 -4.99 -16.82
N ASP A 508 52.32 -5.06 -16.18
CA ASP A 508 52.43 -5.13 -14.72
C ASP A 508 51.94 -3.84 -14.04
N ALA A 509 52.31 -2.68 -14.59
CA ALA A 509 51.79 -1.39 -14.13
C ALA A 509 50.27 -1.27 -14.30
N PHE A 510 49.73 -1.73 -15.44
CA PHE A 510 48.29 -1.78 -15.68
C PHE A 510 47.59 -2.73 -14.71
N ARG A 511 48.13 -3.94 -14.48
CA ARG A 511 47.61 -4.91 -13.50
C ARG A 511 47.45 -4.24 -12.14
N ASN A 512 48.51 -3.61 -11.63
CA ASN A 512 48.50 -2.98 -10.31
C ASN A 512 47.46 -1.85 -10.23
N ALA A 513 47.38 -1.01 -11.27
CA ALA A 513 46.40 0.08 -11.34
C ALA A 513 44.95 -0.45 -11.42
N TYR A 514 44.71 -1.52 -12.18
CA TYR A 514 43.40 -2.13 -12.33
C TYR A 514 42.96 -2.84 -11.04
N THR A 515 43.85 -3.59 -10.37
CA THR A 515 43.54 -4.21 -9.07
C THR A 515 43.21 -3.17 -8.01
N GLU A 516 43.92 -2.05 -7.97
CA GLU A 516 43.63 -0.97 -7.03
C GLU A 516 42.32 -0.24 -7.38
N SER A 517 42.02 -0.10 -8.68
CA SER A 517 40.74 0.46 -9.14
C SER A 517 39.55 -0.44 -8.80
N LEU A 518 39.72 -1.77 -8.88
CA LEU A 518 38.73 -2.73 -8.42
C LEU A 518 38.54 -2.66 -6.90
N ARG A 519 39.63 -2.62 -6.13
CA ARG A 519 39.60 -2.47 -4.67
C ARG A 519 38.82 -1.23 -4.25
N THR A 520 39.19 -0.07 -4.79
CA THR A 520 38.49 1.20 -4.50
C THR A 520 37.03 1.21 -4.96
N SER A 521 36.70 0.49 -6.04
CA SER A 521 35.32 0.32 -6.48
C SER A 521 34.50 -0.54 -5.52
N ILE A 522 35.07 -1.58 -4.91
CA ILE A 522 34.42 -2.38 -3.87
C ILE A 522 34.10 -1.50 -2.67
N ASP A 523 35.09 -0.74 -2.18
CA ASP A 523 34.94 0.12 -1.01
C ASP A 523 33.88 1.23 -1.24
N ARG A 524 33.88 1.86 -2.43
CA ARG A 524 32.83 2.83 -2.82
C ARG A 524 31.44 2.20 -2.91
N SER A 525 31.35 0.95 -3.37
CA SER A 525 30.06 0.25 -3.46
C SER A 525 29.53 -0.14 -2.07
N LEU A 526 30.41 -0.48 -1.13
CA LEU A 526 30.03 -0.68 0.27
C LEU A 526 29.53 0.61 0.91
N GLU A 527 30.20 1.74 0.69
CA GLU A 527 29.74 3.05 1.17
C GLU A 527 28.40 3.44 0.52
N HIS A 528 28.20 3.13 -0.76
CA HIS A 528 26.93 3.30 -1.45
C HIS A 528 25.80 2.49 -0.79
N LEU A 529 26.00 1.19 -0.54
CA LEU A 529 25.01 0.34 0.12
C LEU A 529 24.69 0.83 1.54
N ARG A 530 25.70 1.24 2.31
CA ARG A 530 25.52 1.78 3.68
C ARG A 530 24.76 3.10 3.68
N SER A 531 25.13 4.03 2.81
CA SER A 531 24.44 5.33 2.70
C SER A 531 23.00 5.16 2.25
N ARG A 532 22.73 4.27 1.28
CA ARG A 532 21.38 3.93 0.84
C ARG A 532 20.55 3.31 1.96
N LEU A 533 21.09 2.34 2.70
CA LEU A 533 20.44 1.73 3.85
C LEU A 533 20.08 2.77 4.92
N ASN A 534 21.03 3.64 5.28
CA ASN A 534 20.81 4.69 6.27
C ASN A 534 19.74 5.70 5.81
N ARG A 535 19.76 6.10 4.54
CA ARG A 535 18.75 6.98 3.96
C ARG A 535 17.35 6.37 4.03
N ASN A 536 17.21 5.11 3.65
CA ASN A 536 15.92 4.43 3.69
C ASN A 536 15.44 4.23 5.13
N LEU A 537 16.35 4.00 6.09
CA LEU A 537 16.05 3.97 7.51
C LEU A 537 15.54 5.32 8.03
N GLU A 538 16.21 6.42 7.70
CA GLU A 538 15.79 7.77 8.08
C GLU A 538 14.41 8.11 7.49
N GLN A 539 14.20 7.82 6.21
CA GLN A 539 12.91 8.03 5.55
C GLN A 539 11.80 7.19 6.20
N ASN A 540 12.06 5.94 6.54
CA ASN A 540 11.08 5.12 7.24
C ASN A 540 10.83 5.59 8.68
N GLY A 541 11.86 6.08 9.37
CA GLY A 541 11.72 6.75 10.66
C GLY A 541 10.82 7.98 10.58
N LEU A 542 11.05 8.85 9.59
CA LEU A 542 10.23 10.03 9.32
C LEU A 542 8.79 9.68 8.95
N ASN A 543 8.60 8.70 8.07
CA ASN A 543 7.27 8.20 7.69
C ASN A 543 6.52 7.65 8.90
N LYS A 544 7.21 6.90 9.78
CA LYS A 544 6.63 6.37 11.02
C LYS A 544 6.27 7.49 11.99
N ALA A 545 7.16 8.46 12.19
CA ALA A 545 6.88 9.63 13.02
C ALA A 545 5.68 10.43 12.50
N GLY A 546 5.59 10.63 11.18
CA GLY A 546 4.45 11.26 10.52
C GLY A 546 3.14 10.49 10.71
N LYS A 547 3.16 9.15 10.60
CA LYS A 547 1.99 8.30 10.89
C LYS A 547 1.56 8.40 12.35
N GLN A 548 2.51 8.42 13.30
CA GLN A 548 2.22 8.54 14.73
C GLN A 548 1.68 9.92 15.10
N ASP A 549 2.21 10.98 14.50
CA ASP A 549 1.73 12.35 14.70
C ASP A 549 0.30 12.51 14.15
N LEU A 550 0.04 12.01 12.94
CA LEU A 550 -1.31 11.97 12.37
C LEU A 550 -2.29 11.21 13.28
N ARG A 551 -1.88 10.06 13.83
CA ARG A 551 -2.70 9.29 14.78
C ARG A 551 -3.02 10.08 16.05
N ARG A 552 -2.08 10.88 16.58
CA ARG A 552 -2.32 11.78 17.72
C ARG A 552 -3.30 12.90 17.37
N GLN A 553 -3.15 13.52 16.20
CA GLN A 553 -4.03 14.58 15.72
C GLN A 553 -5.46 14.07 15.51
N LEU A 554 -5.63 12.90 14.89
CA LEU A 554 -6.94 12.25 14.73
C LEU A 554 -7.56 11.85 16.08
N SER A 555 -6.77 11.39 17.05
CA SER A 555 -7.25 11.10 18.41
C SER A 555 -7.72 12.37 19.13
N SER A 556 -7.00 13.48 19.00
CA SER A 556 -7.42 14.77 19.57
C SER A 556 -8.68 15.31 18.88
N ALA A 557 -8.84 15.07 17.57
CA ALA A 557 -10.07 15.41 16.87
C ALA A 557 -11.27 14.57 17.37
N LEU A 558 -11.05 13.29 17.70
CA LEU A 558 -12.08 12.44 18.30
C LEU A 558 -12.54 12.94 19.67
N GLU A 559 -11.63 13.41 20.52
CA GLU A 559 -11.96 13.97 21.84
C GLU A 559 -12.78 15.28 21.77
N LYS A 560 -12.73 15.98 20.63
CA LYS A 560 -13.46 17.23 20.39
C LYS A 560 -14.86 17.01 19.79
N LEU A 561 -15.16 15.80 19.32
CA LEU A 561 -16.47 15.41 18.76
C LEU A 561 -17.40 14.88 19.85
#